data_AF-A0A947KYN2-F1
#
_entry.id   AF-A0A947KYN2-F1
#
_cell.length_a   1.000
_cell.length_b   1.000
_cell.length_c   1.000
_cell.angle_alpha   90.00
_cell.angle_beta   90.00
_cell.angle_gamma   90.00
#
_symmetry.space_group_name_H-M   'P 1'
#
loop_
_entity.id
_entity.type
_entity.pdbx_description
1 polymer ?
#
loop_
_entity_poly.entity_id
_entity_poly.type
_entity_poly.pdbx_seq_one_letter_code
_entity_poly.pdbx_strand_id
1 'polypeptide(L)'
;MKMTNYRLQTEMERIQPENQEWYKDYVRQVLESNKPYHAKADYLGLSIQEIQNKIDYLANDINEMTALKKSLTQAKTTALEATATVLAEYGIDRLDGTSISSITITPHKTKLKETFRITNADALIKLGFYTVIVDEKAVKDAMLTIEGMNEIDEFVEVGVVNEEVPASIKVNSRRSSTNNQATELLNLVDAQEAA
;
A
#
# COMPACT_ATOMS: atom_id res chain seq x y z
N MET A 1 -9.37 -5.47 -19.03
CA MET A 1 -9.76 -4.07 -18.74
C MET A 1 -11.02 -3.74 -19.55
N LYS A 2 -12.13 -3.32 -18.92
CA LYS A 2 -13.32 -2.87 -19.68
C LYS A 2 -13.01 -1.50 -20.33
N MET A 3 -13.55 -1.25 -21.52
CA MET A 3 -13.29 -0.07 -22.35
C MET A 3 -14.36 1.03 -22.24
N THR A 4 -15.09 1.13 -21.13
CA THR A 4 -16.06 2.23 -20.98
C THR A 4 -15.32 3.46 -20.46
N ASN A 5 -14.74 4.24 -21.37
CA ASN A 5 -14.01 5.46 -21.04
C ASN A 5 -15.00 6.59 -20.76
N TYR A 6 -15.33 6.83 -19.48
CA TYR A 6 -16.04 8.04 -19.12
C TYR A 6 -15.11 9.24 -19.30
N ARG A 7 -15.57 10.32 -19.95
CA ARG A 7 -14.74 11.53 -20.13
C ARG A 7 -14.21 12.04 -18.80
N LEU A 8 -15.03 12.00 -17.75
CA LEU A 8 -14.63 12.40 -16.40
C LEU A 8 -13.53 11.49 -15.82
N GLN A 9 -13.56 10.18 -16.08
CA GLN A 9 -12.53 9.25 -15.59
C GLN A 9 -11.13 9.63 -16.10
N THR A 10 -10.97 9.88 -17.40
CA THR A 10 -9.66 10.23 -17.99
C THR A 10 -9.12 11.55 -17.44
N GLU A 11 -10.00 12.53 -17.20
CA GLU A 11 -9.60 13.81 -16.61
C GLU A 11 -9.31 13.67 -15.11
N MET A 12 -10.04 12.79 -14.40
CA MET A 12 -9.81 12.51 -12.99
C MET A 12 -8.44 11.86 -12.71
N GLU A 13 -7.92 11.06 -13.64
CA GLU A 13 -6.56 10.49 -13.55
C GLU A 13 -5.47 11.57 -13.53
N ARG A 14 -5.77 12.78 -13.99
CA ARG A 14 -4.85 13.93 -14.04
C ARG A 14 -5.09 14.93 -12.91
N ILE A 15 -6.02 14.65 -12.00
CA ILE A 15 -6.25 15.51 -10.84
C ILE A 15 -5.03 15.42 -9.92
N GLN A 16 -4.52 16.58 -9.56
CA GLN A 16 -3.49 16.82 -8.58
C GLN A 16 -4.03 17.81 -7.54
N PRO A 17 -3.43 17.91 -6.35
CA PRO A 17 -3.87 18.86 -5.33
C PRO A 17 -3.95 20.31 -5.84
N GLU A 18 -3.09 20.68 -6.79
CA GLU A 18 -2.98 22.02 -7.37
C GLU A 18 -4.11 22.39 -8.34
N ASN A 19 -4.76 21.42 -8.99
CA ASN A 19 -5.80 21.64 -10.00
C ASN A 19 -7.21 21.20 -9.53
N GLN A 20 -7.39 21.02 -8.21
CA GLN A 20 -8.63 20.54 -7.62
C GLN A 20 -9.84 21.43 -7.94
N GLU A 21 -9.64 22.74 -8.14
CA GLU A 21 -10.76 23.68 -8.39
C GLU A 21 -11.48 23.38 -9.71
N TRP A 22 -10.74 22.96 -10.76
CA TRP A 22 -11.34 22.49 -12.01
C TRP A 22 -12.29 21.31 -11.78
N TYR A 23 -11.91 20.37 -10.91
CA TYR A 23 -12.76 19.21 -10.61
C TYR A 23 -14.01 19.62 -9.85
N LYS A 24 -13.89 20.56 -8.90
CA LYS A 24 -15.06 21.12 -8.20
C LYS A 24 -16.00 21.81 -9.17
N ASP A 25 -15.49 22.61 -10.10
CA ASP A 25 -16.29 23.26 -11.14
C ASP A 25 -16.98 22.24 -12.05
N TYR A 26 -16.29 21.18 -12.44
CA TYR A 26 -16.89 20.11 -13.22
C TYR A 26 -18.01 19.39 -12.46
N VAL A 27 -17.82 19.12 -11.17
CA VAL A 27 -18.86 18.53 -10.31
C VAL A 27 -20.06 19.48 -10.21
N ARG A 28 -19.85 20.79 -10.03
CA ARG A 28 -20.92 21.81 -10.05
C ARG A 28 -21.71 21.74 -11.37
N GLN A 29 -21.03 21.74 -12.52
CA GLN A 29 -21.67 21.60 -13.84
C GLN A 29 -22.49 20.32 -13.99
N VAL A 30 -21.99 19.19 -13.49
CA VAL A 30 -22.74 17.92 -13.50
C VAL A 30 -23.99 18.03 -12.63
N LEU A 31 -23.89 18.65 -11.45
CA LEU A 31 -25.02 18.83 -10.53
C LEU A 31 -26.05 19.85 -11.05
N GLU A 32 -25.62 20.87 -11.78
CA GLU A 32 -26.47 21.91 -12.38
C GLU A 32 -27.10 21.48 -13.71
N SER A 33 -26.62 20.39 -14.33
CA SER A 33 -27.20 19.87 -15.57
C SER A 33 -28.68 19.48 -15.42
N ASN A 34 -29.45 19.50 -16.51
CA ASN A 34 -30.87 19.11 -16.50
C ASN A 34 -31.10 17.58 -16.38
N LYS A 35 -30.09 16.81 -15.98
CA LYS A 35 -30.19 15.37 -15.79
C LYS A 35 -30.85 15.02 -14.45
N PRO A 36 -31.55 13.89 -14.34
CA PRO A 36 -32.10 13.45 -13.05
C PRO A 36 -30.99 13.12 -12.05
N TYR A 37 -31.26 13.30 -10.75
CA TYR A 37 -30.26 13.15 -9.68
C TYR A 37 -29.59 11.77 -9.64
N HIS A 38 -30.33 10.69 -9.92
CA HIS A 38 -29.76 9.35 -9.96
C HIS A 38 -28.70 9.22 -11.08
N ALA A 39 -28.95 9.78 -12.28
CA ALA A 39 -28.01 9.71 -13.39
C ALA A 39 -26.74 10.55 -13.12
N LYS A 40 -26.87 11.66 -12.38
CA LYS A 40 -25.73 12.45 -11.91
C LYS A 40 -24.89 11.66 -10.90
N ALA A 41 -25.55 11.01 -9.94
CA ALA A 41 -24.90 10.18 -8.94
C ALA A 41 -24.20 8.97 -9.57
N ASP A 42 -24.85 8.29 -10.50
CA ASP A 42 -24.27 7.16 -11.24
C ASP A 42 -23.05 7.62 -12.04
N TYR A 43 -23.13 8.76 -12.73
CA TYR A 43 -22.00 9.28 -13.51
C TYR A 43 -20.77 9.60 -12.64
N LEU A 44 -20.95 10.31 -11.52
CA LEU A 44 -19.86 10.63 -10.60
C LEU A 44 -19.34 9.37 -9.88
N GLY A 45 -20.25 8.56 -9.37
CA GLY A 45 -19.94 7.34 -8.62
C GLY A 45 -19.21 6.29 -9.46
N LEU A 46 -19.70 6.02 -10.69
CA LEU A 46 -19.05 5.07 -11.60
C LEU A 46 -17.68 5.58 -12.07
N SER A 47 -17.54 6.88 -12.31
CA SER A 47 -16.23 7.46 -12.70
C SER A 47 -15.19 7.28 -11.60
N ILE A 48 -15.56 7.50 -10.33
CA ILE A 48 -14.67 7.26 -9.17
C ILE A 48 -14.41 5.77 -8.98
N GLN A 49 -15.45 4.93 -9.08
CA GLN A 49 -15.34 3.48 -8.91
C GLN A 49 -14.40 2.87 -9.96
N GLU A 50 -14.38 3.39 -11.18
CA GLU A 50 -13.50 2.87 -12.23
C GLU A 50 -12.02 3.19 -11.95
N ILE A 51 -11.72 4.31 -11.29
CA ILE A 51 -10.37 4.59 -10.78
C ILE A 51 -9.99 3.57 -9.71
N GLN A 52 -10.90 3.28 -8.79
CA GLN A 52 -10.67 2.24 -7.78
C GLN A 52 -10.41 0.87 -8.44
N ASN A 53 -11.20 0.50 -9.46
CA ASN A 53 -11.00 -0.75 -10.20
C ASN A 53 -9.61 -0.80 -10.87
N LYS A 54 -9.10 0.32 -11.40
CA LYS A 54 -7.73 0.42 -11.93
C LYS A 54 -6.68 0.27 -10.85
N ILE A 55 -6.88 0.90 -9.68
CA ILE A 55 -6.00 0.75 -8.51
C ILE A 55 -5.94 -0.72 -8.08
N ASP A 56 -7.09 -1.39 -7.97
CA ASP A 56 -7.18 -2.78 -7.53
C ASP A 56 -6.51 -3.73 -8.55
N TYR A 57 -6.66 -3.46 -9.84
CA TYR A 57 -5.97 -4.22 -10.89
C TYR A 57 -4.45 -4.07 -10.80
N LEU A 58 -3.95 -2.83 -10.68
CA LEU A 58 -2.52 -2.57 -10.51
C LEU A 58 -1.97 -3.19 -9.22
N ALA A 59 -2.74 -3.18 -8.13
CA ALA A 59 -2.36 -3.81 -6.88
C ALA A 59 -2.20 -5.33 -7.04
N ASN A 60 -3.08 -5.99 -7.79
CA ASN A 60 -2.96 -7.41 -8.10
C ASN A 60 -1.71 -7.71 -8.96
N ASP A 61 -1.47 -6.92 -10.00
CA ASP A 61 -0.27 -7.06 -10.84
C ASP A 61 1.01 -6.86 -10.01
N ILE A 62 1.05 -5.89 -9.09
CA ILE A 62 2.19 -5.67 -8.18
C ILE A 62 2.42 -6.88 -7.28
N ASN A 63 1.35 -7.50 -6.77
CA ASN A 63 1.44 -8.69 -5.93
C ASN A 63 2.03 -9.87 -6.72
N GLU A 64 1.56 -10.10 -7.94
CA GLU A 64 2.09 -11.15 -8.82
C GLU A 64 3.56 -10.89 -9.18
N MET A 65 3.90 -9.67 -9.57
CA MET A 65 5.28 -9.27 -9.88
C MET A 65 6.22 -9.44 -8.68
N THR A 66 5.73 -9.16 -7.48
CA THR A 66 6.49 -9.36 -6.24
C THR A 66 6.73 -10.84 -5.97
N ALA A 67 5.72 -11.69 -6.19
CA ALA A 67 5.84 -13.14 -6.05
C ALA A 67 6.83 -13.73 -7.08
N LEU A 68 6.73 -13.30 -8.34
CA LEU A 68 7.65 -13.69 -9.41
C LEU A 68 9.10 -13.28 -9.09
N LYS A 69 9.31 -12.04 -8.63
CA LYS A 69 10.62 -11.56 -8.19
C LYS A 69 11.21 -12.44 -7.09
N LYS A 70 10.40 -12.82 -6.09
CA LYS A 70 10.82 -13.71 -5.00
C LYS A 70 11.21 -15.10 -5.53
N SER A 71 10.39 -15.68 -6.41
CA SER A 71 10.66 -16.98 -7.02
C SER A 71 11.96 -16.97 -7.83
N LEU A 72 12.17 -15.96 -8.69
CA LEU A 72 13.40 -15.82 -9.48
C LEU A 72 14.63 -15.59 -8.60
N THR A 73 14.49 -14.83 -7.52
CA THR A 73 15.58 -14.62 -6.56
C THR A 73 15.97 -15.94 -5.91
N GLN A 74 14.99 -16.72 -5.44
CA GLN A 74 15.22 -18.03 -4.84
C GLN A 74 15.85 -19.02 -5.84
N ALA A 75 15.31 -19.10 -7.05
CA ALA A 75 15.85 -19.96 -8.11
C ALA A 75 17.31 -19.61 -8.42
N LYS A 76 17.66 -18.31 -8.47
CA LYS A 76 19.04 -17.85 -8.65
C LYS A 76 19.96 -18.31 -7.52
N THR A 77 19.56 -18.15 -6.25
CA THR A 77 20.38 -18.61 -5.12
C THR A 77 20.57 -20.12 -5.14
N THR A 78 19.50 -20.88 -5.36
CA THR A 78 19.58 -22.34 -5.45
C THR A 78 20.47 -22.79 -6.61
N ALA A 79 20.39 -22.13 -7.77
CA ALA A 79 21.26 -22.43 -8.90
C ALA A 79 22.74 -22.14 -8.59
N LEU A 80 23.04 -21.03 -7.91
CA LEU A 80 24.40 -20.69 -7.48
C LEU A 80 24.95 -21.71 -6.48
N GLU A 81 24.15 -22.10 -5.48
CA GLU A 81 24.52 -23.11 -4.48
C GLU A 81 24.79 -24.47 -5.13
N ALA A 82 23.85 -24.96 -5.96
CA ALA A 82 24.01 -26.23 -6.66
C ALA A 82 25.24 -26.22 -7.59
N THR A 83 25.47 -25.12 -8.31
CA THR A 83 26.65 -24.97 -9.16
C THR A 83 27.93 -24.98 -8.33
N ALA A 84 27.96 -24.27 -7.19
CA ALA A 84 29.12 -24.27 -6.29
C ALA A 84 29.40 -25.66 -5.70
N THR A 85 28.37 -26.41 -5.30
CA THR A 85 28.50 -27.79 -4.82
C THR A 85 29.13 -28.69 -5.87
N VAL A 86 28.61 -28.68 -7.11
CA VAL A 86 29.13 -29.49 -8.21
C VAL A 86 30.57 -29.10 -8.53
N LEU A 87 30.88 -27.81 -8.68
CA LEU A 87 32.25 -27.38 -8.97
C LEU A 87 33.23 -27.77 -7.86
N ALA A 88 32.80 -27.75 -6.59
CA ALA A 88 33.62 -28.21 -5.47
C ALA A 88 33.87 -29.73 -5.52
N GLU A 89 32.88 -30.54 -5.90
CA GLU A 89 33.04 -32.00 -6.09
C GLU A 89 34.07 -32.33 -7.17
N TYR A 90 34.12 -31.54 -8.25
CA TYR A 90 35.13 -31.68 -9.31
C TYR A 90 36.47 -31.00 -8.99
N GLY A 91 36.60 -30.31 -7.84
CA GLY A 91 37.81 -29.58 -7.46
C GLY A 91 38.11 -28.37 -8.35
N ILE A 92 37.09 -27.76 -8.96
CA ILE A 92 37.22 -26.63 -9.88
C ILE A 92 36.94 -25.32 -9.14
N ASP A 93 38.00 -24.58 -8.79
CA ASP A 93 37.83 -23.31 -8.07
C ASP A 93 37.34 -22.16 -8.96
N ARG A 94 37.67 -22.21 -10.27
CA ARG A 94 37.37 -21.15 -11.23
C ARG A 94 37.17 -21.70 -12.65
N LEU A 95 36.15 -21.18 -13.33
CA LEU A 95 35.89 -21.39 -14.74
C LEU A 95 35.86 -20.03 -15.45
N ASP A 96 36.70 -19.85 -16.47
CA ASP A 96 36.66 -18.65 -17.30
C ASP A 96 35.68 -18.83 -18.47
N GLY A 97 35.00 -17.74 -18.83
CA GLY A 97 34.04 -17.74 -19.92
C GLY A 97 34.44 -16.78 -21.04
N THR A 98 33.82 -16.96 -22.20
CA THR A 98 34.02 -16.08 -23.37
C THR A 98 33.02 -14.92 -23.39
N SER A 99 31.78 -15.14 -22.93
CA SER A 99 30.73 -14.11 -22.81
C SER A 99 30.59 -13.55 -21.39
N ILE A 100 31.11 -14.25 -20.38
CA ILE A 100 31.10 -13.85 -18.96
C ILE A 100 32.52 -14.03 -18.48
N SER A 101 33.07 -13.09 -17.72
CA SER A 101 34.50 -13.12 -17.34
C SER A 101 34.88 -14.43 -16.66
N SER A 102 34.10 -14.86 -15.65
CA SER A 102 34.35 -16.12 -14.94
C SER A 102 33.27 -16.47 -13.92
N ILE A 103 33.22 -17.74 -13.55
CA ILE A 103 32.57 -18.28 -12.35
C ILE A 103 33.69 -18.66 -11.37
N THR A 104 33.59 -18.26 -10.11
CA THR A 104 34.58 -18.60 -9.08
C THR A 104 33.85 -19.03 -7.82
N ILE A 105 34.26 -20.16 -7.25
CA ILE A 105 33.72 -20.63 -5.98
C ILE A 105 34.25 -19.71 -4.88
N THR A 106 33.36 -19.17 -4.05
CA THR A 106 33.77 -18.58 -2.77
C THR A 106 33.66 -19.68 -1.71
N PRO A 107 34.76 -20.02 -0.99
CA PRO A 107 34.72 -21.07 0.01
C PRO A 107 33.75 -20.72 1.15
N HIS A 108 33.20 -21.75 1.78
CA HIS A 108 32.26 -21.60 2.89
C HIS A 108 32.89 -20.78 4.03
N LYS A 109 32.37 -19.58 4.27
CA LYS A 109 32.79 -18.74 5.39
C LYS A 109 31.76 -18.84 6.51
N THR A 110 32.14 -19.47 7.61
CA THR A 110 31.33 -19.44 8.84
C THR A 110 31.44 -18.06 9.46
N LYS A 111 30.44 -17.21 9.25
CA LYS A 111 30.32 -15.95 10.00
C LYS A 111 29.69 -16.25 11.35
N LEU A 112 30.51 -16.23 12.41
CA LEU A 112 30.00 -16.22 13.79
C LEU A 112 29.21 -14.93 14.00
N LYS A 113 27.89 -15.05 14.12
CA LYS A 113 27.03 -13.97 14.55
C LYS A 113 26.75 -14.21 16.03
N GLU A 114 27.41 -13.45 16.90
CA GLU A 114 27.13 -13.48 18.33
C GLU A 114 25.72 -12.93 18.55
N THR A 115 24.76 -13.84 18.70
CA THR A 115 23.40 -13.48 19.10
C THR A 115 23.36 -13.45 20.63
N PHE A 116 23.44 -12.25 21.20
CA PHE A 116 23.19 -12.04 22.61
C PHE A 116 21.68 -12.18 22.85
N ARG A 117 21.27 -13.23 23.57
CA ARG A 117 19.88 -13.41 24.02
C ARG A 117 19.84 -13.24 25.53
N ILE A 118 19.11 -12.24 25.99
CA ILE A 118 18.85 -12.03 27.41
C ILE A 118 17.91 -13.14 27.88
N THR A 119 18.43 -14.12 28.61
CA THR A 119 17.63 -15.21 29.18
C THR A 119 16.82 -14.75 30.38
N ASN A 120 17.33 -13.78 31.15
CA ASN A 120 16.67 -13.27 32.35
C ASN A 120 16.83 -11.74 32.41
N ALA A 121 15.80 -11.03 31.96
CA ALA A 121 15.78 -9.57 31.95
C ALA A 121 15.75 -8.99 33.37
N ASP A 122 15.03 -9.62 34.31
CA ASP A 122 14.85 -9.10 35.67
C ASP A 122 16.15 -9.09 36.48
N ALA A 123 16.99 -10.10 36.30
CA ALA A 123 18.32 -10.13 36.92
C ALA A 123 19.23 -9.04 36.36
N LEU A 124 19.16 -8.76 35.04
CA LEU A 124 19.95 -7.70 34.40
C LEU A 124 19.49 -6.30 34.81
N ILE A 125 18.19 -6.09 34.96
CA ILE A 125 17.62 -4.84 35.48
C ILE A 125 18.10 -4.61 36.92
N LYS A 126 18.07 -5.64 37.78
CA LYS A 126 18.61 -5.56 39.15
C LYS A 126 20.11 -5.33 39.23
N LEU A 127 20.86 -5.84 38.24
CA LEU A 127 22.31 -5.63 38.11
C LEU A 127 22.67 -4.27 37.47
N GLY A 128 21.67 -3.43 37.15
CA GLY A 128 21.89 -2.07 36.66
C GLY A 128 22.01 -1.94 35.13
N PHE A 129 21.74 -2.98 34.36
CA PHE A 129 21.75 -2.94 32.89
C PHE A 129 20.39 -2.50 32.33
N TYR A 130 19.94 -1.30 32.69
CA TYR A 130 18.72 -0.69 32.15
C TYR A 130 18.92 0.80 31.90
N THR A 131 18.19 1.35 30.95
CA THR A 131 18.08 2.79 30.72
C THR A 131 16.73 3.27 31.24
N VAL A 132 16.72 4.27 32.11
CA VAL A 132 15.50 4.94 32.58
C VAL A 132 14.95 5.77 31.43
N ILE A 133 13.91 5.27 30.77
CA ILE A 133 13.15 6.01 29.77
C ILE A 133 11.82 6.35 30.43
N VAL A 134 11.40 7.62 30.32
CA VAL A 134 10.11 8.07 30.84
C VAL A 134 9.00 7.41 30.02
N ASP A 135 8.05 6.77 30.69
CA ASP A 135 6.90 6.15 30.02
C ASP A 135 5.90 7.23 29.61
N GLU A 136 5.97 7.61 28.34
CA GLU A 136 5.08 8.59 27.72
C GLU A 136 3.59 8.22 27.86
N LYS A 137 3.24 6.93 28.00
CA LYS A 137 1.84 6.52 28.18
C LYS A 137 1.39 6.73 29.62
N ALA A 138 2.22 6.35 30.59
CA ALA A 138 1.93 6.59 32.00
C ALA A 138 1.84 8.09 32.31
N VAL A 139 2.68 8.92 31.68
CA VAL A 139 2.60 10.39 31.79
C VAL A 139 1.31 10.94 31.19
N LYS A 140 0.87 10.44 30.03
CA LYS A 140 -0.43 10.81 29.42
C LYS A 140 -1.62 10.41 30.28
N ASP A 141 -1.57 9.23 30.89
CA ASP A 141 -2.63 8.74 31.78
C ASP A 141 -2.66 9.51 33.10
N ALA A 142 -1.50 9.91 33.63
CA ALA A 142 -1.39 10.75 34.82
C ALA A 142 -1.86 12.19 34.56
N MET A 143 -1.67 12.73 33.34
CA MET A 143 -2.22 14.03 32.91
C MET A 143 -3.76 14.06 32.89
N LEU A 144 -4.44 12.92 32.78
CA LEU A 144 -5.91 12.83 32.86
C LEU A 144 -6.43 12.96 34.29
N THR A 145 -5.58 12.79 35.30
CA THR A 145 -5.94 12.85 36.72
C THR A 145 -5.58 14.22 37.31
N ILE A 146 -6.48 14.81 38.10
CA ILE A 146 -6.32 16.18 38.65
C ILE A 146 -5.04 16.31 39.51
N GLU A 147 -4.64 15.23 40.20
CA GLU A 147 -3.43 15.19 41.04
C GLU A 147 -2.14 15.06 40.22
N GLY A 148 -2.15 14.26 39.15
CA GLY A 148 -1.00 14.09 38.24
C GLY A 148 -0.77 15.28 37.33
N MET A 149 -1.85 16.01 36.98
CA MET A 149 -1.76 17.24 36.20
C MET A 149 -0.91 18.29 36.93
N ASN A 150 -1.12 18.52 38.24
CA ASN A 150 -0.38 19.53 39.00
C ASN A 150 1.14 19.27 39.14
N GLU A 151 1.58 18.01 39.07
CA GLU A 151 3.00 17.64 39.20
C GLU A 151 3.71 17.52 37.84
N ILE A 152 2.97 17.23 36.77
CA ILE A 152 3.52 16.97 35.43
C ILE A 152 3.49 18.24 34.56
N ASP A 153 2.59 19.20 34.84
CA ASP A 153 2.44 20.45 34.07
C ASP A 153 3.74 21.29 34.04
N GLU A 154 4.57 21.22 35.08
CA GLU A 154 5.87 21.92 35.12
C GLU A 154 6.90 21.34 34.13
N PHE A 155 6.71 20.10 33.67
CA PHE A 155 7.70 19.36 32.87
C PHE A 155 7.25 19.01 31.45
N VAL A 156 6.03 19.36 31.03
CA VAL A 156 5.46 18.98 29.73
C VAL A 156 4.78 20.16 29.03
N GLU A 157 5.20 20.46 27.80
CA GLU A 157 4.52 21.43 26.93
C GLU A 157 3.50 20.71 26.03
N VAL A 158 2.20 20.90 26.28
CA VAL A 158 1.13 20.29 25.48
C VAL A 158 0.77 21.21 24.32
N GLY A 159 1.37 20.96 23.15
CA GLY A 159 0.95 21.57 21.89
C GLY A 159 -0.28 20.85 21.32
N VAL A 160 -1.45 21.53 21.31
CA VAL A 160 -2.64 21.01 20.61
C VAL A 160 -2.49 21.30 19.12
N VAL A 161 -2.16 20.29 18.33
CA VAL A 161 -2.21 20.36 16.86
C VAL A 161 -3.61 19.99 16.41
N ASN A 162 -4.37 20.97 15.95
CA ASN A 162 -5.65 20.74 15.28
C ASN A 162 -5.36 20.32 13.84
N GLU A 163 -5.47 19.03 13.54
CA GLU A 163 -5.47 18.53 12.16
C GLU A 163 -6.90 18.55 11.60
N GLU A 164 -7.20 19.52 10.73
CA GLU A 164 -8.45 19.55 9.96
C GLU A 164 -8.39 18.51 8.85
N VAL A 165 -9.01 17.34 9.06
CA VAL A 165 -9.18 16.34 8.02
C VAL A 165 -10.25 16.84 7.03
N PRO A 166 -9.94 17.00 5.72
CA PRO A 166 -10.89 17.49 4.74
C PRO A 166 -12.05 16.50 4.55
N ALA A 167 -13.25 17.01 4.27
CA ALA A 167 -14.42 16.19 4.01
C ALA A 167 -14.18 15.26 2.81
N SER A 168 -14.46 13.96 2.98
CA SER A 168 -14.33 12.94 1.93
C SER A 168 -15.67 12.32 1.58
N ILE A 169 -15.85 11.94 0.31
CA ILE A 169 -17.05 11.27 -0.18
C ILE A 169 -16.83 9.76 -0.15
N LYS A 170 -17.80 9.03 0.41
CA LYS A 170 -17.85 7.56 0.34
C LYS A 170 -18.76 7.12 -0.81
N VAL A 171 -18.20 6.46 -1.81
CA VAL A 171 -18.97 5.80 -2.87
C VAL A 171 -19.36 4.40 -2.40
N ASN A 172 -20.66 4.15 -2.19
CA ASN A 172 -21.17 2.82 -1.84
C ASN A 172 -21.73 2.14 -3.09
N SER A 173 -20.99 1.17 -3.64
CA SER A 173 -21.51 0.33 -4.71
C SER A 173 -22.60 -0.60 -4.17
N ARG A 174 -23.72 -0.73 -4.90
CA ARG A 174 -24.75 -1.74 -4.59
C ARG A 174 -24.11 -3.13 -4.73
N ARG A 175 -24.39 -4.04 -3.78
CA ARG A 175 -23.97 -5.45 -3.91
C ARG A 175 -24.63 -6.04 -5.15
N SER A 176 -23.86 -6.25 -6.21
CA SER A 176 -24.33 -7.03 -7.36
C SER A 176 -24.35 -8.50 -6.95
N SER A 177 -25.55 -9.08 -6.89
CA SER A 177 -25.68 -10.51 -7.14
C SER A 177 -25.14 -10.77 -8.54
N THR A 178 -24.23 -11.72 -8.65
CA THR A 178 -23.57 -12.16 -9.87
C THR A 178 -24.55 -12.27 -11.05
N ASN A 179 -24.14 -11.78 -12.22
CA ASN A 179 -24.78 -11.84 -13.55
C ASN A 179 -25.98 -10.94 -13.87
N ASN A 180 -25.79 -10.09 -14.89
CA ASN A 180 -26.76 -9.48 -15.84
C ASN A 180 -26.78 -7.95 -16.01
N GLN A 181 -25.72 -7.22 -15.63
CA GLN A 181 -25.62 -5.80 -16.05
C GLN A 181 -25.40 -5.62 -17.57
N ALA A 182 -24.92 -6.64 -18.28
CA ALA A 182 -24.78 -6.58 -19.74
C ALA A 182 -26.13 -6.66 -20.47
N THR A 183 -27.13 -7.29 -19.87
CA THR A 183 -28.46 -7.52 -20.48
C THR A 183 -29.38 -6.32 -20.32
N GLU A 184 -29.24 -5.54 -19.24
CA GLU A 184 -30.03 -4.31 -19.03
C GLU A 184 -29.52 -3.12 -19.87
N LEU A 185 -28.23 -3.10 -20.23
CA LEU A 185 -27.63 -2.02 -21.03
C LEU A 185 -27.87 -2.17 -22.54
N LEU A 186 -28.03 -3.41 -23.06
CA LEU A 186 -28.45 -3.63 -24.46
C LEU A 186 -29.87 -3.08 -24.70
N ASN A 187 -30.78 -3.32 -23.76
CA ASN A 187 -32.16 -2.85 -23.86
C ASN A 187 -32.32 -1.32 -23.85
N LEU A 188 -31.32 -0.57 -23.35
CA LEU A 188 -31.34 0.90 -23.35
C LEU A 188 -30.80 1.49 -24.65
N VAL A 189 -29.91 0.79 -25.37
CA VAL A 189 -29.42 1.22 -26.69
C VAL A 189 -30.48 0.95 -27.75
N ASP A 190 -31.14 -0.21 -27.70
CA ASP A 190 -32.23 -0.55 -28.63
C ASP A 190 -33.45 0.39 -28.47
N ALA A 191 -33.66 0.95 -27.27
CA ALA A 191 -34.71 1.94 -27.01
C ALA A 191 -34.34 3.36 -27.51
N GLN A 192 -33.07 3.64 -27.82
CA GLN A 192 -32.63 4.92 -28.39
C GLN A 192 -32.66 4.92 -29.93
N GLU A 193 -32.62 3.77 -30.59
CA GLU A 193 -32.69 3.66 -32.06
C GLU A 193 -34.12 3.58 -32.60
N ALA A 194 -35.13 3.40 -31.73
CA ALA A 194 -36.54 3.28 -32.10
C ALA A 194 -37.38 4.57 -31.91
N ALA A 195 -36.75 5.73 -31.72
CA ALA A 195 -37.42 7.03 -31.54
C ALA A 195 -36.97 8.08 -32.56
#